data_AF-A0A453CJ33-F1
#
_entry.id   AF-A0A453CJ33-F1
#
_cell.length_a   1.000
_cell.length_b   1.000
_cell.length_c   1.000
_cell.angle_alpha   90.00
_cell.angle_beta   90.00
_cell.angle_gamma   90.00
#
_symmetry.space_group_name_H-M   'P 1'
#
loop_
_entity.id
_entity.type
_entity.pdbx_description
1 polymer ?
#
loop_
_entity_poly.entity_id
_entity_poly.type
_entity_poly.pdbx_seq_one_letter_code
_entity_poly.pdbx_strand_id
1 'polypeptide(L)'
;DKFIVSQGLDGVVWPTHIMERPDSEFKERLMCVLRKPFSQGEYDMLLGNARIRLPATKKRQTRSGVKYYDSTHERVQSYFDCHPGMLAFILCPYFFLVLWIFVTYIFLLVFIVDVFSDNYLNHLAEVSLCIA
;
A
#
# COMPACT_ATOMS: atom_id res chain seq x y z
N ASP A 1 -23.43 10.75 -27.48
CA ASP A 1 -22.06 10.99 -26.99
C ASP A 1 -21.09 9.95 -27.50
N LYS A 2 -20.03 10.44 -28.14
CA LYS A 2 -19.13 9.68 -29.02
C LYS A 2 -17.94 9.19 -28.18
N PHE A 3 -17.98 7.94 -27.73
CA PHE A 3 -16.81 7.29 -27.12
C PHE A 3 -15.79 6.99 -28.22
N ILE A 4 -14.79 7.86 -28.36
CA ILE A 4 -13.58 7.53 -29.13
C ILE A 4 -12.69 6.70 -28.20
N VAL A 5 -12.74 5.39 -28.39
CA VAL A 5 -11.78 4.44 -27.82
C VAL A 5 -10.48 4.58 -28.60
N SER A 6 -9.52 5.33 -28.04
CA SER A 6 -8.14 5.33 -28.52
C SER A 6 -7.49 4.02 -28.10
N GLN A 7 -7.56 3.01 -28.97
CA GLN A 7 -6.82 1.76 -28.81
C GLN A 7 -5.31 2.04 -28.92
N GLY A 8 -4.60 1.97 -27.79
CA GLY A 8 -3.15 2.02 -27.74
C GLY A 8 -2.62 1.93 -26.31
N LEU A 9 -1.95 0.81 -26.01
CA LEU A 9 -1.36 0.36 -24.73
C LEU A 9 -2.31 -0.32 -23.72
N ASP A 10 -2.48 -1.62 -23.96
CA ASP A 10 -2.67 -2.72 -23.02
C ASP A 10 -2.77 -2.37 -21.52
N GLY A 11 -4.00 -2.32 -21.02
CA GLY A 11 -4.35 -2.71 -19.64
C GLY A 11 -4.26 -1.64 -18.55
N VAL A 12 -3.64 -0.48 -18.78
CA VAL A 12 -3.53 0.56 -17.74
C VAL A 12 -4.63 1.60 -17.92
N VAL A 13 -5.71 1.47 -17.14
CA VAL A 13 -6.78 2.48 -17.07
C VAL A 13 -6.27 3.68 -16.26
N TRP A 14 -5.87 4.74 -16.94
CA TRP A 14 -5.47 5.98 -16.29
C TRP A 14 -6.71 6.80 -15.87
N PRO A 15 -6.72 7.37 -14.65
CA PRO A 15 -7.76 8.29 -14.22
C PRO A 15 -7.95 9.47 -15.18
N THR A 16 -9.20 9.83 -15.47
CA THR A 16 -9.56 10.88 -16.44
C THR A 16 -8.92 12.24 -16.14
N HIS A 17 -8.75 12.60 -14.87
CA HIS A 17 -8.10 13.84 -14.44
C HIS A 17 -6.61 13.97 -14.83
N ILE A 18 -5.94 12.85 -15.16
CA ILE A 18 -4.53 12.84 -15.62
C ILE A 18 -4.46 13.07 -17.13
N MET A 19 -5.47 12.58 -17.86
CA MET A 19 -5.56 12.70 -19.32
C MET A 19 -6.06 14.07 -19.78
N GLU A 20 -6.91 14.72 -18.98
CA GLU A 20 -7.55 16.00 -19.26
C GLU A 20 -6.61 17.21 -19.10
N ARG A 21 -5.43 17.02 -18.48
CA ARG A 21 -4.42 18.06 -18.33
C ARG A 21 -3.74 18.34 -19.68
N PRO A 22 -3.58 19.62 -20.10
CA PRO A 22 -2.87 19.97 -21.33
C PRO A 22 -1.47 19.33 -21.32
N ASP A 23 -0.97 19.00 -22.51
CA ASP A 23 0.29 18.29 -22.71
C ASP A 23 1.47 19.14 -22.23
N SER A 24 1.68 19.10 -20.92
CA SER A 24 2.82 19.69 -20.24
C SER A 24 4.03 18.83 -20.55
N GLU A 25 5.17 19.49 -20.76
CA GLU A 25 6.48 18.84 -20.85
C GLU A 25 6.69 17.80 -19.71
N PHE A 26 6.12 18.06 -18.53
CA PHE A 26 6.11 17.14 -17.41
C PHE A 26 5.36 15.82 -17.70
N LYS A 27 4.19 15.88 -18.34
CA LYS A 27 3.37 14.72 -18.72
C LYS A 27 4.09 13.87 -19.75
N GLU A 28 4.70 14.49 -20.76
CA GLU A 28 5.49 13.76 -21.77
C GLU A 28 6.71 13.07 -21.15
N ARG A 29 7.45 13.77 -20.29
CA ARG A 29 8.57 13.18 -19.56
C ARG A 29 8.15 12.03 -18.67
N LEU A 30 7.05 12.20 -17.94
CA LEU A 30 6.48 11.17 -17.08
C LEU A 30 6.07 9.93 -17.90
N MET A 31 5.35 10.14 -19.01
CA MET A 31 4.94 9.05 -19.90
C MET A 31 6.14 8.35 -20.54
N CYS A 32 7.21 9.08 -20.90
CA CYS A 32 8.44 8.51 -21.42
C CYS A 32 9.12 7.57 -20.40
N VAL A 33 9.18 7.99 -19.13
CA VAL A 33 9.71 7.18 -18.04
C VAL A 33 8.83 5.95 -17.77
N LEU A 34 7.51 6.13 -17.73
CA LEU A 34 6.55 5.05 -17.47
C LEU A 34 6.44 4.04 -18.61
N ARG A 35 6.68 4.46 -19.86
CA ARG A 35 6.69 3.61 -21.06
C ARG A 35 7.98 2.77 -21.16
N LYS A 36 9.03 3.10 -20.40
CA LYS A 36 10.24 2.28 -20.35
C LYS A 36 9.85 0.90 -19.80
N PRO A 37 10.07 -0.21 -20.55
CA PRO A 37 9.76 -1.54 -20.05
C PRO A 37 10.56 -1.79 -18.78
N PHE A 38 9.86 -2.30 -17.76
CA PHE A 38 10.47 -2.62 -16.48
C PHE A 38 11.44 -3.79 -16.71
N SER A 39 12.74 -3.49 -16.81
CA SER A 39 13.76 -4.53 -16.90
C SER A 39 13.90 -5.15 -15.52
N GLN A 40 13.42 -6.39 -15.37
CA GLN A 40 13.54 -7.14 -14.11
C GLN A 40 14.99 -7.19 -13.63
N GLY A 41 15.96 -7.29 -14.55
CA GLY A 41 17.39 -7.25 -14.21
C GLY A 41 17.88 -5.88 -13.71
N GLU A 42 17.33 -4.78 -14.24
CA GLU A 42 17.64 -3.43 -13.73
C GLU A 42 17.04 -3.24 -12.32
N TYR A 43 15.83 -3.75 -12.11
CA TYR A 43 15.19 -3.78 -10.79
C TYR A 43 15.97 -4.62 -9.79
N ASP A 44 16.33 -5.85 -10.14
CA ASP A 44 17.05 -6.77 -9.27
C ASP A 44 18.46 -6.23 -8.95
N MET A 45 19.11 -5.56 -9.90
CA MET A 45 20.40 -4.89 -9.70
C MET A 45 20.28 -3.70 -8.75
N LEU A 46 19.27 -2.83 -8.95
CA LEU A 46 19.01 -1.69 -8.07
C LEU A 46 18.60 -2.14 -6.66
N LEU A 47 17.80 -3.21 -6.56
CA LEU A 47 17.41 -3.83 -5.30
C LEU A 47 18.62 -4.45 -4.59
N GLY A 48 19.49 -5.12 -5.34
CA GLY A 48 20.78 -5.62 -4.86
C GLY A 48 21.65 -4.49 -4.30
N ASN A 49 21.79 -3.40 -5.05
CA ASN A 49 22.56 -2.22 -4.63
C ASN A 49 21.96 -1.54 -3.40
N ALA A 50 20.62 -1.46 -3.29
CA ALA A 50 19.95 -0.95 -2.11
C ALA A 50 20.15 -1.85 -0.89
N ARG A 51 20.34 -3.16 -1.09
CA ARG A 51 20.54 -4.15 -0.03
C ARG A 51 22.01 -4.29 0.41
N ILE A 52 22.97 -3.94 -0.43
CA ILE A 52 24.41 -4.02 -0.12
C ILE A 52 24.76 -2.99 0.96
N ARG A 53 25.12 -3.50 2.15
CA ARG A 53 25.63 -2.71 3.26
C ARG A 53 27.13 -2.47 3.09
N LEU A 54 27.52 -1.32 2.51
CA LEU A 54 28.92 -0.94 2.45
C LEU A 54 29.49 -0.73 3.87
N PRO A 55 30.77 -1.07 4.12
CA PRO A 55 31.42 -0.75 5.39
C PRO A 55 31.45 0.78 5.60
N ALA A 56 31.16 1.23 6.82
CA ALA A 56 31.18 2.65 7.12
C ALA A 56 32.62 3.18 7.09
N THR A 57 32.88 4.19 6.28
CA THR A 57 34.19 4.87 6.25
C THR A 57 34.28 5.84 7.41
N LYS A 58 35.29 5.67 8.27
CA LYS A 58 35.56 6.60 9.38
C LYS A 58 36.74 7.50 9.05
N LYS A 59 36.55 8.79 9.31
CA LYS A 59 37.58 9.82 9.17
C LYS A 59 38.29 10.00 10.52
N ARG A 60 39.62 9.94 10.55
CA ARG A 60 40.43 10.37 11.71
C ARG A 60 41.37 11.48 11.28
N GLN A 61 41.22 12.61 11.95
CA GLN A 61 42.11 13.75 11.77
C GLN A 61 43.27 13.61 12.74
N THR A 62 44.47 13.45 12.18
CA THR A 62 45.73 13.45 12.91
C THR A 62 46.49 14.75 12.66
N ARG A 63 47.47 15.05 13.50
CA ARG A 63 48.33 16.24 13.34
C ARG A 63 49.08 16.26 11.99
N SER A 64 49.25 15.10 11.37
CA SER A 64 49.84 14.89 10.04
C SER A 64 48.83 14.88 8.89
N GLY A 65 47.57 15.26 9.13
CA GLY A 65 46.49 15.24 8.14
C GLY A 65 45.41 14.21 8.42
N VAL A 66 44.51 14.03 7.46
CA VAL A 66 43.32 13.17 7.58
C VAL A 66 43.62 11.78 7.02
N LYS A 67 43.33 10.72 7.79
CA LYS A 67 43.32 9.34 7.31
C LYS A 67 41.91 8.75 7.36
N TYR A 68 41.54 8.03 6.31
CA TYR A 68 40.29 7.29 6.21
C TYR A 68 40.57 5.81 6.44
N TYR A 69 39.71 5.14 7.21
CA TYR A 69 39.75 3.69 7.41
C TYR A 69 38.34 3.12 7.38
N ASP A 70 38.22 1.92 6.82
CA ASP A 70 36.95 1.20 6.79
C ASP A 70 36.69 0.60 8.16
N SER A 71 35.51 0.89 8.71
CA SER A 71 35.09 0.31 9.98
C SER A 71 34.55 -1.11 9.71
N THR A 72 35.17 -2.11 10.33
CA THR A 72 34.75 -3.52 10.25
C THR A 72 33.49 -3.83 11.07
N HIS A 73 33.20 -3.01 12.09
CA HIS A 73 32.10 -3.23 13.03
C HIS A 73 30.84 -2.40 12.74
N GLU A 74 30.96 -1.25 12.07
CA GLU A 74 29.80 -0.45 11.65
C GLU A 74 29.64 -0.52 10.13
N ARG A 75 28.46 -0.95 9.69
CA ARG A 75 28.04 -0.90 8.29
C ARG A 75 27.13 0.30 8.10
N VAL A 76 27.20 0.93 6.94
CA VAL A 76 26.29 2.03 6.59
C VAL A 76 24.85 1.49 6.59
N GLN A 77 23.92 2.24 7.18
CA GLN A 77 22.50 1.88 7.18
C GLN A 77 21.99 1.87 5.73
N SER A 78 21.36 0.76 5.34
CA SER A 78 20.71 0.67 4.03
C SER A 78 19.46 1.57 4.01
N TYR A 79 19.04 2.02 2.83
CA TYR A 79 17.80 2.77 2.63
C TYR A 79 16.59 2.13 3.35
N PHE A 80 16.53 0.79 3.38
CA PHE A 80 15.48 0.02 4.07
C PHE A 80 15.59 0.05 5.59
N ASP A 81 16.80 0.19 6.14
CA ASP A 81 17.02 0.29 7.58
C ASP A 81 16.59 1.66 8.13
N CYS A 82 16.66 2.72 7.31
CA CYS A 82 16.20 4.08 7.68
C CYS A 82 14.68 4.28 7.57
N HIS A 83 13.96 3.41 6.86
CA HIS A 83 12.53 3.57 6.62
C HIS A 83 11.68 2.35 7.04
N PRO A 84 11.87 1.78 8.25
CA PRO A 84 11.05 0.65 8.72
C PRO A 84 9.58 1.05 8.91
N GLY A 85 9.31 2.36 9.02
CA GLY A 85 7.98 2.91 9.29
C GLY A 85 7.00 2.83 8.12
N MET A 86 7.45 2.78 6.86
CA MET A 86 6.53 2.88 5.71
C MET A 86 5.52 1.73 5.67
N LEU A 87 5.94 0.51 6.02
CA LEU A 87 5.03 -0.64 6.13
C LEU A 87 4.11 -0.52 7.34
N ALA A 88 4.61 -0.03 8.48
CA ALA A 88 3.80 0.14 9.69
C ALA A 88 2.73 1.24 9.51
N PHE A 89 3.05 2.35 8.83
CA PHE A 89 2.10 3.43 8.53
C PHE A 89 0.95 2.98 7.64
N ILE A 90 1.19 2.03 6.73
CA ILE A 90 0.15 1.51 5.83
C ILE A 90 -0.60 0.37 6.51
N LEU A 91 0.07 -0.59 7.16
CA LEU A 91 -0.60 -1.75 7.75
C LEU A 91 -1.47 -1.40 8.97
N CYS A 92 -1.07 -0.38 9.74
CA CYS A 92 -1.78 0.08 10.94
C CYS A 92 -3.25 0.50 10.66
N PRO A 93 -3.56 1.46 9.77
CA PRO A 93 -4.94 1.88 9.53
C PRO A 93 -5.80 0.76 8.92
N TYR A 94 -5.24 -0.12 8.08
CA TYR A 94 -5.98 -1.25 7.51
C TYR A 94 -6.38 -2.26 8.58
N PHE A 95 -5.50 -2.56 9.53
CA PHE A 95 -5.83 -3.46 10.65
C PHE A 95 -6.98 -2.91 11.50
N PHE A 96 -6.94 -1.61 11.84
CA PHE A 96 -8.02 -0.98 12.60
C PHE A 96 -9.34 -0.91 11.83
N LEU A 97 -9.30 -0.65 10.52
CA LEU A 97 -10.50 -0.66 9.67
C LEU A 97 -11.14 -2.04 9.60
N VAL A 98 -10.34 -3.09 9.37
CA VAL A 98 -10.84 -4.47 9.28
C VAL A 98 -11.41 -4.92 10.63
N LEU A 99 -10.73 -4.61 11.73
CA LEU A 99 -11.23 -4.92 13.07
C LEU A 99 -12.58 -4.22 13.33
N TRP A 100 -12.70 -2.94 12.96
CA TRP A 100 -13.94 -2.19 13.16
C TRP A 100 -15.10 -2.72 12.31
N ILE A 101 -14.85 -3.06 11.04
CA ILE A 101 -15.84 -3.70 10.17
C ILE A 101 -16.28 -5.05 10.75
N PHE A 102 -15.33 -5.85 11.25
CA PHE A 102 -15.65 -7.14 11.86
C PHE A 102 -16.52 -6.98 13.11
N VAL A 103 -16.17 -6.06 14.00
CA VAL A 103 -16.95 -5.79 15.22
C VAL A 103 -18.37 -5.35 14.86
N THR A 104 -18.51 -4.39 13.94
CA THR A 104 -19.84 -3.91 13.51
C THR A 104 -20.67 -5.00 12.83
N TYR A 105 -20.05 -5.86 12.03
CA TYR A 105 -20.71 -7.03 11.42
C TYR A 105 -21.24 -8.01 12.47
N ILE A 106 -20.46 -8.32 13.51
CA ILE A 106 -20.90 -9.20 14.60
C ILE A 106 -22.09 -8.58 15.36
N PHE A 107 -22.05 -7.29 15.68
CA PHE A 107 -23.18 -6.62 16.32
C PHE A 107 -24.44 -6.65 15.45
N LEU A 108 -24.28 -6.43 14.14
CA LEU A 108 -25.39 -6.52 13.18
C LEU A 108 -25.97 -7.94 13.15
N LEU A 109 -25.13 -8.98 13.12
CA LEU A 109 -25.61 -10.36 13.16
C LEU A 109 -26.37 -10.68 14.45
N VAL A 110 -25.86 -10.27 15.61
CA VAL A 110 -26.57 -10.46 16.89
C VAL A 110 -27.92 -9.75 16.86
N PHE A 111 -27.95 -8.49 16.43
CA PHE A 111 -29.20 -7.73 16.32
C PHE A 111 -30.20 -8.37 15.36
N ILE A 112 -29.75 -8.87 14.21
CA ILE A 112 -30.62 -9.56 13.25
C ILE A 112 -31.16 -10.86 13.85
N VAL A 113 -30.34 -11.62 14.58
CA VAL A 113 -30.79 -12.85 15.24
C VAL A 113 -31.81 -12.54 16.33
N ASP A 114 -31.60 -11.51 17.14
CA ASP A 114 -32.54 -11.09 18.19
C ASP A 114 -33.87 -10.62 17.57
N VAL A 115 -33.81 -9.74 16.56
CA VAL A 115 -35.00 -9.27 15.83
C VAL A 115 -35.74 -10.42 15.15
N PHE A 116 -35.00 -11.38 14.57
CA PHE A 116 -35.62 -12.53 13.91
C PHE A 116 -36.24 -13.49 14.93
N SER A 117 -35.60 -13.68 16.08
CA SER A 117 -36.11 -14.48 17.20
C SER A 117 -37.42 -13.90 17.74
N ASP A 118 -37.46 -12.58 17.98
CA ASP A 118 -38.67 -11.91 18.47
C ASP A 118 -39.82 -11.98 17.44
N ASN A 119 -39.53 -11.76 16.15
CA ASN A 119 -40.54 -11.87 15.10
C ASN A 119 -41.06 -13.31 14.95
N TYR A 120 -40.20 -14.32 15.05
CA TYR A 120 -40.60 -15.71 14.95
C TYR A 120 -41.47 -16.14 16.14
N LEU A 121 -41.13 -15.69 17.35
CA LEU A 121 -41.90 -15.97 18.56
C LEU A 121 -43.28 -15.30 18.54
N ASN A 122 -43.35 -14.04 18.08
CA ASN A 122 -44.61 -13.30 17.94
C ASN A 122 -45.53 -13.95 16.89
N HIS A 123 -44.98 -14.40 15.77
CA HIS A 123 -45.76 -15.06 14.72
C HIS A 123 -46.27 -16.45 15.17
N LEU A 124 -45.52 -17.16 16.01
CA LEU A 124 -45.97 -18.41 16.65
C LEU A 124 -47.07 -18.17 17.69
N ALA A 125 -46.97 -17.08 18.46
CA ALA A 125 -47.98 -16.70 19.44
C ALA A 125 -49.32 -16.34 18.78
N GLU A 126 -49.30 -15.59 17.67
CA GLU A 126 -50.51 -15.28 16.90
C GLU A 126 -51.15 -16.55 16.30
N VAL A 127 -50.35 -17.43 15.71
CA VAL A 127 -50.87 -18.69 15.14
C VAL A 127 -51.45 -19.60 16.23
N SER A 128 -50.83 -19.67 17.41
CA SER A 128 -51.36 -20.43 18.55
C SER A 128 -52.69 -19.86 19.07
N LEU A 129 -52.86 -18.54 19.07
CA LEU A 129 -54.09 -17.88 19.51
C LEU A 129 -55.24 -18.08 18.51
N CYS A 130 -54.94 -18.21 17.22
CA CYS A 130 -55.94 -18.51 16.20
C CYS A 130 -56.38 -20.00 16.16
N ILE A 131 -55.60 -20.91 16.77
CA ILE A 131 -55.89 -22.35 16.80
C ILE A 131 -56.59 -22.77 18.12
N ALA A 132 -56.51 -21.96 19.18
CA ALA A 132 -57.19 -22.17 20.47
C ALA A 132 -58.62 -21.60 20.47
#